data_AF-A0A970ZLC4-F1
#
_entry.id   AF-A0A970ZLC4-F1
#
_cell.length_a   1.000
_cell.length_b   1.000
_cell.length_c   1.000
_cell.angle_alpha   90.00
_cell.angle_beta   90.00
_cell.angle_gamma   90.00
#
_symmetry.space_group_name_H-M   'P 1'
#
loop_
_entity.id
_entity.type
_entity.pdbx_description
1 polymer ?
#
loop_
_entity_poly.entity_id
_entity_poly.type
_entity_poly.pdbx_seq_one_letter_code
_entity_poly.pdbx_strand_id
1 'polypeptide(L)' 'GTIIDLKITHQELAEMVGTSRETVTRVLTRLKDQGIIEVDQRRITMIDAKALVNC' A
#
# COMPACT_ATOMS: atom_id res chain seq x y z
N GLY A 1 4.82 -14.21 2.81
CA GLY A 1 4.55 -12.85 2.31
C GLY A 1 5.27 -12.63 1.00
N THR A 2 4.68 -11.82 0.11
CA THR A 2 5.31 -11.41 -1.14
C THR A 2 5.82 -9.99 -0.94
N ILE A 3 7.13 -9.80 -0.91
CA ILE A 3 7.72 -8.47 -0.74
C ILE A 3 7.61 -7.75 -2.08
N ILE A 4 6.85 -6.66 -2.13
CA ILE A 4 6.81 -5.77 -3.29
C ILE A 4 7.65 -4.55 -2.96
N ASP A 5 8.85 -4.45 -3.53
CA ASP A 5 9.72 -3.27 -3.34
C ASP A 5 9.21 -2.10 -4.19
N LEU A 6 8.08 -1.53 -3.79
CA LEU A 6 7.49 -0.37 -4.44
C LEU A 6 8.12 0.90 -3.84
N LYS A 7 9.19 1.38 -4.47
CA LYS A 7 9.79 2.70 -4.20
C LYS A 7 8.94 3.82 -4.81
N ILE A 8 7.69 3.94 -4.39
CA ILE A 8 6.79 4.99 -4.85
C ILE A 8 6.42 5.91 -3.71
N THR A 9 6.35 7.20 -4.02
CA THR A 9 5.87 8.20 -3.06
C THR A 9 4.36 8.14 -2.92
N HIS A 10 3.80 8.70 -1.82
CA HIS A 10 2.35 8.84 -1.68
C HIS A 10 1.70 9.64 -2.82
N GLN A 11 2.46 10.56 -3.45
CA GLN A 11 2.00 11.36 -4.59
C GLN A 11 1.88 10.48 -5.84
N GLU A 12 2.92 9.72 -6.17
CA GLU A 12 2.89 8.82 -7.33
C GLU A 12 1.83 7.75 -7.18
N LEU A 13 1.64 7.21 -5.98
CA LEU A 13 0.57 6.24 -5.71
C LEU A 13 -0.82 6.89 -5.87
N ALA A 14 -0.96 8.16 -5.52
CA ALA A 14 -2.20 8.91 -5.72
C ALA A 14 -2.47 9.15 -7.21
N GLU A 15 -1.45 9.49 -7.99
CA GLU A 15 -1.53 9.66 -9.44
C GLU A 15 -1.85 8.33 -10.16
N MET A 16 -1.23 7.23 -9.74
CA MET A 16 -1.48 5.89 -10.29
C MET A 16 -2.91 5.39 -10.05
N VAL A 17 -3.49 5.71 -8.88
CA VAL A 17 -4.85 5.32 -8.50
C VAL A 17 -5.89 6.36 -8.93
N GLY A 18 -5.47 7.52 -9.43
CA GLY A 18 -6.36 8.62 -9.81
C GLY A 18 -7.09 9.24 -8.61
N THR A 19 -6.44 9.33 -7.45
CA THR A 19 -7.01 9.87 -6.21
C THR A 19 -6.11 10.93 -5.59
N SER A 20 -6.52 11.52 -4.46
CA SER A 20 -5.73 12.53 -3.74
C SER A 20 -4.72 11.87 -2.78
N ARG A 21 -3.59 12.55 -2.51
CA ARG A 21 -2.55 12.11 -1.56
C ARG A 21 -3.12 11.77 -0.18
N GLU A 22 -4.08 12.55 0.31
CA GLU A 22 -4.76 12.29 1.58
C GLU A 22 -5.55 10.98 1.55
N THR A 23 -6.27 10.70 0.47
CA THR A 23 -7.02 9.45 0.30
C THR A 23 -6.08 8.25 0.30
N VAL A 24 -4.98 8.31 -0.47
CA VAL A 24 -3.95 7.26 -0.46
C VAL A 24 -3.39 7.05 0.92
N THR A 25 -3.03 8.13 1.63
CA THR A 25 -2.48 8.04 2.98
C THR A 25 -3.47 7.33 3.91
N ARG A 26 -4.76 7.69 3.86
CA ARG A 26 -5.82 7.05 4.65
C ARG A 26 -5.97 5.56 4.32
N VAL A 27 -5.92 5.19 3.05
CA VAL A 27 -6.03 3.79 2.60
C VAL A 27 -4.81 2.99 3.05
N LEU A 28 -3.59 3.49 2.85
CA LEU A 28 -2.36 2.83 3.28
C LEU A 28 -2.32 2.63 4.80
N THR A 29 -2.70 3.65 5.57
CA THR A 29 -2.79 3.53 7.03
C THR A 29 -3.81 2.46 7.42
N ARG A 30 -4.98 2.43 6.79
CA ARG A 30 -5.98 1.40 7.06
C ARG A 30 -5.48 -0.01 6.71
N LEU A 31 -4.83 -0.19 5.57
CA LEU A 31 -4.26 -1.47 5.16
C LEU A 31 -3.14 -1.93 6.11
N LYS A 32 -2.36 -0.97 6.64
CA LYS A 32 -1.35 -1.23 7.67
C LYS A 32 -1.99 -1.65 9.00
N ASP A 33 -3.02 -0.93 9.46
CA ASP A 33 -3.79 -1.28 10.66
C ASP A 33 -4.43 -2.67 10.55
N GLN A 34 -4.85 -3.06 9.34
CA GLN A 34 -5.38 -4.38 9.07
C GLN A 34 -4.29 -5.47 8.94
N GLY A 35 -3.00 -5.13 9.05
CA GLY A 35 -1.88 -6.08 8.92
C GLY A 35 -1.69 -6.63 7.51
N ILE A 36 -2.30 -6.00 6.50
CA ILE A 36 -2.24 -6.44 5.09
C ILE A 36 -0.92 -5.99 4.45
N ILE A 37 -0.45 -4.79 4.83
CA ILE A 37 0.81 -4.22 4.37
C ILE A 37 1.64 -3.72 5.55
N GLU A 38 2.96 -3.74 5.39
CA GLU A 38 3.88 -2.98 6.22
C GLU A 38 4.53 -1.87 5.40
N VAL A 39 4.73 -0.71 6.01
CA VAL A 39 5.37 0.42 5.36
C VAL A 39 6.61 0.81 6.18
N ASP A 40 7.80 0.61 5.62
CA ASP A 40 9.09 0.96 6.22
C ASP A 40 9.90 1.84 5.27
N GLN A 41 10.30 3.05 5.69
CA GLN A 41 11.21 3.95 4.97
C GLN A 41 11.00 4.03 3.43
N ARG A 42 9.75 4.11 2.96
CA ARG A 42 9.34 4.12 1.53
C ARG A 42 9.32 2.76 0.82
N ARG A 43 9.29 1.66 1.57
CA ARG A 43 9.00 0.31 1.07
C ARG A 43 7.68 -0.16 1.63
N ILE A 44 6.80 -0.61 0.74
CA ILE A 44 5.51 -1.21 1.10
C ILE A 44 5.63 -2.73 0.97
N THR A 45 5.81 -3.42 2.08
CA THR A 45 5.86 -4.89 2.10
C THR A 45 4.44 -5.44 2.16
N MET A 46 4.01 -6.23 1.16
CA MET A 46 2.76 -6.97 1.27
C MET A 46 2.96 -8.22 2.14
N ILE A 47 2.23 -8.29 3.24
CA ILE A 47 2.29 -9.45 4.13
C ILE A 47 1.53 -10.62 3.51
N ASP A 48 0.40 -10.36 2.85
CA ASP A 48 -0.44 -11.39 2.23
C ASP A 48 -1.00 -10.97 0.86
N ALA A 49 -0.27 -11.30 -0.20
CA ALA A 49 -0.73 -11.11 -1.57
C ALA A 49 -1.85 -12.07 -2.00
N LYS A 50 -2.10 -13.15 -1.24
CA LYS A 50 -3.15 -14.14 -1.55
C LYS A 50 -4.54 -13.66 -1.11
N ALA A 51 -4.64 -12.78 -0.13
CA ALA A 51 -5.92 -12.20 0.31
C ALA A 51 -6.59 -11.30 -0.75
N LEU A 52 -5.81 -10.70 -1.67
CA LEU A 52 -6.31 -9.78 -2.70
C LEU A 52 -6.78 -10.45 -3.99
N VAL A 53 -6.33 -11.67 -4.29
CA VAL A 53 -6.61 -12.35 -5.58
C VAL A 53 -7.91 -13.18 -5.52
N ASN A 54 -8.53 -13.32 -4.35
CA ASN A 54 -9.65 -14.23 -4.13
C ASN A 54 -10.94 -13.57 -3.62
N CYS A 55 -11.09 -12.25 -3.79
CA CYS A 55 -12.36 -11.54 -3.59
C CYS A 55 -13.05 -11.24 -4.93
#